data_AF-A0A7S1GRC2-F1
#
_entry.id   AF-A0A7S1GRC2-F1
#
_cell.length_a   1.000
_cell.length_b   1.000
_cell.length_c   1.000
_cell.angle_alpha   90.00
_cell.angle_beta   90.00
_cell.angle_gamma   90.00
#
_symmetry.space_group_name_H-M   'P 1'
#
loop_
_entity.id
_entity.type
_entity.pdbx_description
1 polymer ?
#
loop_
_entity_poly.entity_id
_entity_poly.type
_entity_poly.pdbx_seq_one_letter_code
_entity_poly.pdbx_strand_id
1 'polypeptide(L)'
;LLIIITIIASGEFLTVVGETDFKLIAFLQCLAASCMSGARWTLVQLKIQSLDPPLKTMLATMRILAPSMSLIMLFLSLSIEQPWNKLRHFDGNIFFMLGLGVLGGVLAIAMIMCEFDLIMRSSAIILMIGGVIKEMITIMLGVIINHDSLNKINSGGCAIVFFG
;
A
#
# COMPACT_ATOMS: atom_id res chain seq x y z
N LEU A 1 -12.74 10.54 15.65
CA LEU A 1 -12.63 9.48 14.62
C LEU A 1 -13.37 9.85 13.34
N LEU A 2 -14.71 9.98 13.33
CA LEU A 2 -15.42 10.42 12.12
C LEU A 2 -14.93 11.78 11.60
N ILE A 3 -14.75 12.76 12.49
CA ILE A 3 -14.20 14.09 12.15
C ILE A 3 -12.81 13.98 11.50
N ILE A 4 -11.92 13.17 12.09
CA ILE A 4 -10.56 12.93 11.58
C ILE A 4 -10.60 12.33 10.17
N ILE A 5 -11.44 11.30 9.96
CA ILE A 5 -11.62 10.65 8.67
C ILE A 5 -12.13 11.64 7.61
N THR A 6 -13.06 12.51 7.97
CA THR A 6 -13.57 13.55 7.05
C THR A 6 -12.51 14.59 6.72
N ILE A 7 -11.67 14.99 7.69
CA ILE A 7 -10.55 15.93 7.45
C ILE A 7 -9.55 15.29 6.48
N ILE A 8 -9.10 14.07 6.74
CA ILE A 8 -8.17 13.34 5.86
C ILE A 8 -8.77 13.19 4.45
N ALA A 9 -10.04 12.76 4.34
CA ALA A 9 -10.71 12.62 3.05
C ALA A 9 -10.83 13.95 2.29
N SER A 10 -11.04 15.07 2.99
CA SER A 10 -11.08 16.40 2.37
C SER A 10 -9.70 16.86 1.89
N GLY A 11 -8.64 16.55 2.63
CA GLY A 11 -7.26 16.84 2.25
C GLY A 11 -6.84 16.06 1.00
N GLU A 12 -7.13 14.76 0.96
CA GLU A 12 -6.95 13.89 -0.21
C GLU A 12 -7.76 14.37 -1.43
N PHE A 13 -8.99 14.86 -1.22
CA PHE A 13 -9.76 15.42 -2.33
C PHE A 13 -9.12 16.69 -2.88
N LEU A 14 -8.55 17.54 -2.01
CA LEU A 14 -7.91 18.79 -2.40
C LEU A 14 -6.61 18.55 -3.20
N THR A 15 -5.82 17.52 -2.85
CA THR A 15 -4.62 17.16 -3.61
C THR A 15 -4.98 16.74 -5.04
N VAL A 16 -6.04 15.95 -5.21
CA VAL A 16 -6.54 15.53 -6.53
C VAL A 16 -7.03 16.70 -7.39
N VAL A 17 -7.71 17.69 -6.79
CA VAL A 17 -8.17 18.89 -7.51
C VAL A 17 -7.00 19.76 -7.98
N GLY A 18 -5.87 19.72 -7.28
CA GLY A 18 -4.67 20.49 -7.63
C GLY A 18 -3.85 19.90 -8.78
N GLU A 19 -4.20 18.71 -9.26
CA GLU A 19 -3.46 17.95 -10.27
C GLU A 19 -3.78 18.43 -11.70
N THR A 20 -2.75 18.71 -12.50
CA THR A 20 -2.92 19.24 -13.86
C THR A 20 -3.30 18.17 -14.90
N ASP A 21 -2.96 16.90 -14.65
CA ASP A 21 -3.21 15.76 -15.54
C ASP A 21 -4.26 14.79 -14.96
N PHE A 22 -5.40 15.32 -14.54
CA PHE A 22 -6.45 14.50 -13.94
C PHE A 22 -7.04 13.48 -14.94
N LYS A 23 -6.91 12.18 -14.61
CA LYS A 23 -7.55 11.08 -15.34
C LYS A 23 -8.59 10.39 -14.46
N LEU A 24 -9.87 10.55 -14.83
CA LEU A 24 -11.00 10.00 -14.06
C LEU A 24 -10.93 8.48 -13.88
N ILE A 25 -10.46 7.74 -14.90
CA ILE A 25 -10.34 6.27 -14.81
C ILE A 25 -9.31 5.85 -13.74
N ALA A 26 -8.18 6.56 -13.65
CA ALA A 26 -7.13 6.28 -12.67
C ALA A 26 -7.61 6.62 -11.27
N PHE A 27 -8.32 7.75 -11.11
CA PHE A 27 -8.94 8.13 -9.85
C PHE A 27 -9.93 7.05 -9.36
N LEU A 28 -10.82 6.56 -10.23
CA LEU A 28 -11.79 5.53 -9.86
C LEU A 28 -11.10 4.20 -9.49
N GLN A 29 -10.03 3.83 -10.20
CA GLN A 29 -9.22 2.64 -9.88
C GLN A 29 -8.54 2.77 -8.51
N CYS A 30 -7.95 3.94 -8.18
CA CYS A 30 -7.36 4.19 -6.87
C CYS A 30 -8.41 4.11 -5.75
N LEU A 31 -9.59 4.68 -5.96
CA LEU A 31 -10.68 4.64 -4.98
C LEU A 31 -11.17 3.19 -4.73
N ALA A 32 -11.32 2.41 -5.80
CA ALA A 32 -11.67 0.99 -5.69
C ALA A 32 -10.59 0.18 -4.98
N ALA A 33 -9.31 0.43 -5.29
CA ALA A 33 -8.17 -0.23 -4.65
C ALA A 33 -8.09 0.08 -3.15
N SER A 34 -8.31 1.34 -2.75
CA SER A 34 -8.34 1.76 -1.35
C SER A 34 -9.48 1.07 -0.57
N CYS A 35 -10.68 1.02 -1.15
CA CYS A 35 -11.82 0.31 -0.56
C CYS A 35 -11.52 -1.19 -0.35
N MET A 36 -10.94 -1.85 -1.36
CA MET A 36 -10.55 -3.27 -1.26
C MET A 36 -9.41 -3.50 -0.26
N SER A 37 -8.48 -2.57 -0.12
CA SER A 37 -7.42 -2.63 0.89
C SER A 37 -7.98 -2.53 2.31
N GLY A 38 -8.92 -1.61 2.55
CA GLY A 38 -9.63 -1.51 3.84
C GLY A 38 -10.46 -2.76 4.15
N ALA A 39 -11.17 -3.30 3.14
CA ALA A 39 -11.89 -4.56 3.27
C ALA A 39 -10.96 -5.73 3.61
N ARG A 40 -9.77 -5.80 2.99
CA ARG A 40 -8.78 -6.85 3.29
C ARG A 40 -8.37 -6.83 4.76
N TRP A 41 -7.99 -5.66 5.29
CA TRP A 41 -7.50 -5.57 6.67
C TRP A 41 -8.59 -5.82 7.71
N THR A 42 -9.81 -5.37 7.45
CA THR A 42 -10.96 -5.66 8.31
C THR A 42 -11.32 -7.15 8.30
N LEU A 43 -11.33 -7.81 7.13
CA LEU A 43 -11.53 -9.26 7.03
C LEU A 43 -10.43 -10.06 7.72
N VAL A 44 -9.17 -9.64 7.59
CA VAL A 44 -8.03 -10.25 8.31
C VAL A 44 -8.23 -10.13 9.82
N GLN A 45 -8.60 -8.94 10.31
CA GLN A 45 -8.87 -8.73 11.73
C GLN A 45 -10.03 -9.61 12.21
N LEU A 46 -11.15 -9.65 11.49
CA LEU A 46 -12.30 -10.51 11.83
C LEU A 46 -11.91 -11.97 11.86
N LYS A 47 -11.13 -12.43 10.87
CA LYS A 47 -10.65 -13.81 10.82
C LYS A 47 -9.80 -14.13 12.03
N ILE A 48 -8.81 -13.30 12.36
CA ILE A 48 -7.96 -13.49 13.54
C ILE A 48 -8.78 -13.56 14.84
N GLN A 49 -9.80 -12.70 14.97
CA GLN A 49 -10.69 -12.69 16.15
C GLN A 49 -11.64 -13.89 16.21
N SER A 50 -12.02 -14.46 15.07
CA SER A 50 -12.96 -15.59 14.97
C SER A 50 -12.34 -16.98 15.13
N LEU A 51 -11.00 -17.10 15.21
CA LEU A 51 -10.36 -18.41 15.35
C LEU A 51 -10.29 -18.86 16.82
N ASP A 52 -10.94 -19.99 17.12
CA ASP A 52 -10.82 -20.76 18.36
C ASP A 52 -10.03 -22.07 18.10
N PRO A 53 -8.84 -22.30 18.69
CA PRO A 53 -8.08 -21.44 19.59
C PRO A 53 -7.42 -20.26 18.86
N PRO A 54 -7.15 -19.13 19.56
CA PRO A 54 -6.55 -17.95 18.95
C PRO A 54 -5.17 -18.30 18.39
N LEU A 55 -4.91 -17.95 17.12
CA LEU A 55 -3.56 -18.06 16.56
C LEU A 55 -2.63 -17.17 17.38
N LYS A 56 -1.82 -17.79 18.23
CA LYS A 56 -0.91 -17.10 19.14
C LYS A 56 0.27 -16.41 18.44
N THR A 57 0.46 -16.61 17.13
CA THR A 57 1.68 -16.15 16.44
C THR A 57 1.38 -15.57 15.07
N MET A 58 1.80 -14.31 14.90
CA MET A 58 1.77 -13.53 13.67
C MET A 58 2.31 -14.28 12.44
N LEU A 59 3.40 -15.03 12.65
CA LEU A 59 4.06 -15.83 11.64
C LEU A 59 3.17 -16.98 11.12
N ALA A 60 2.30 -17.55 11.97
CA ALA A 60 1.39 -18.62 11.56
C ALA A 60 0.29 -18.09 10.64
N THR A 61 -0.27 -16.91 10.95
CA THR A 61 -1.26 -16.25 10.09
C THR A 61 -0.64 -15.86 8.75
N MET A 62 0.54 -15.25 8.76
CA MET A 62 1.27 -14.90 7.53
C MET A 62 1.58 -16.12 6.68
N ARG A 63 2.01 -17.23 7.29
CA ARG A 63 2.32 -18.48 6.58
C ARG A 63 1.10 -19.09 5.87
N ILE A 64 -0.10 -18.89 6.41
CA ILE A 64 -1.34 -19.37 5.79
C ILE A 64 -1.79 -18.43 4.65
N LEU A 65 -1.68 -17.11 4.84
CA LEU A 65 -2.15 -16.13 3.86
C LEU A 65 -1.17 -15.90 2.69
N ALA A 66 0.13 -15.83 2.96
CA ALA A 66 1.18 -15.55 1.98
C ALA A 66 1.16 -16.46 0.74
N PRO A 67 1.01 -17.80 0.84
CA PRO A 67 1.02 -18.66 -0.35
C PRO A 67 -0.19 -18.37 -1.26
N SER A 68 -1.36 -18.10 -0.69
CA SER A 68 -2.56 -17.77 -1.48
C SER A 68 -2.39 -16.43 -2.23
N MET A 69 -1.83 -15.41 -1.57
CA MET A 69 -1.56 -14.11 -2.18
C MET A 69 -0.50 -14.19 -3.28
N SER A 70 0.56 -14.96 -3.03
CA SER A 70 1.64 -15.20 -4.00
C SER A 70 1.13 -15.89 -5.26
N LEU A 71 0.31 -16.93 -5.12
CA LEU A 71 -0.26 -17.65 -6.26
C LEU A 71 -1.14 -16.76 -7.15
N ILE A 72 -2.01 -15.95 -6.53
CA ILE A 72 -2.91 -15.05 -7.25
C ILE A 72 -2.10 -13.95 -7.96
N MET A 73 -1.14 -13.33 -7.27
CA MET A 73 -0.27 -12.30 -7.86
C MET A 73 0.61 -12.86 -8.97
N LEU A 74 1.15 -14.07 -8.82
CA LEU A 74 1.94 -14.73 -9.85
C LEU A 74 1.10 -14.99 -11.11
N PHE A 75 -0.14 -15.46 -10.94
CA PHE A 75 -1.05 -15.68 -12.07
C PHE A 75 -1.42 -14.39 -12.80
N LEU A 76 -1.74 -13.33 -12.05
CA LEU A 76 -2.03 -12.00 -12.61
C LEU A 76 -0.81 -11.40 -13.32
N SER A 77 0.36 -11.49 -12.72
CA SER A 77 1.62 -10.99 -13.29
C SER A 77 1.96 -11.70 -14.60
N LEU A 78 1.85 -13.04 -14.66
CA LEU A 78 2.06 -13.79 -15.90
C LEU A 78 1.08 -13.39 -17.01
N SER A 79 -0.19 -13.17 -16.65
CA SER A 79 -1.25 -12.85 -17.61
C SER A 79 -1.14 -11.42 -18.17
N ILE A 80 -0.81 -10.45 -17.33
CA ILE A 80 -0.81 -9.02 -17.67
C ILE A 80 0.55 -8.56 -18.20
N GLU A 81 1.65 -8.89 -17.51
CA GLU A 81 2.95 -8.30 -17.78
C GLU A 81 3.78 -9.06 -18.82
N GLN A 82 3.40 -10.31 -19.14
CA GLN A 82 4.05 -11.18 -20.13
C GLN A 82 5.59 -11.17 -20.02
N PRO A 83 6.15 -11.64 -18.89
CA PRO A 83 7.57 -11.44 -18.56
C PRO A 83 8.53 -12.03 -19.60
N TRP A 84 8.10 -13.08 -20.31
CA TRP A 84 8.90 -13.73 -21.36
C TRP A 84 9.29 -12.80 -22.51
N ASN A 85 8.44 -11.82 -22.87
CA ASN A 85 8.74 -10.88 -23.96
C ASN A 85 9.74 -9.79 -23.53
N LYS A 86 9.68 -9.36 -22.27
CA LYS A 86 10.58 -8.34 -21.70
C LYS A 86 11.96 -8.88 -21.37
N LEU A 87 12.04 -10.10 -20.83
CA LEU A 87 13.31 -10.77 -20.52
C LEU A 87 14.13 -11.12 -21.77
N ARG A 88 13.48 -11.33 -22.91
CA ARG A 88 14.15 -11.68 -24.18
C ARG A 88 14.89 -10.51 -24.82
N HIS A 89 14.53 -9.27 -24.50
CA HIS A 89 15.15 -8.04 -25.01
C HIS A 89 16.09 -7.39 -23.99
N PHE A 90 16.49 -8.11 -22.95
CA PHE A 90 17.21 -7.55 -21.82
C PHE A 90 18.71 -7.86 -21.89
N ASP A 91 19.50 -6.87 -22.32
CA ASP A 91 20.98 -6.93 -22.38
C ASP A 91 21.66 -6.50 -21.07
N GLY A 92 20.87 -6.23 -20.02
CA GLY A 92 21.34 -5.77 -18.72
C GLY A 92 21.91 -6.86 -17.80
N ASN A 93 22.56 -6.45 -16.72
CA ASN A 93 23.18 -7.36 -15.75
C ASN A 93 22.10 -8.06 -14.89
N ILE A 94 21.63 -9.23 -15.33
CA ILE A 94 20.54 -10.01 -14.73
C ILE A 94 20.76 -10.22 -13.21
N PHE A 95 22.00 -10.44 -12.80
CA PHE A 95 22.35 -10.68 -11.40
C PHE A 95 22.06 -9.47 -10.50
N PHE A 96 22.29 -8.24 -10.98
CA PHE A 96 22.00 -7.03 -10.22
C PHE A 96 20.50 -6.81 -10.06
N MET A 97 19.72 -7.08 -11.10
CA MET A 97 18.25 -6.98 -11.07
C MET A 97 17.62 -8.03 -10.15
N LEU A 98 18.11 -9.27 -10.22
CA LEU A 98 17.72 -10.31 -9.27
C LEU A 98 18.09 -9.91 -7.84
N GLY A 99 19.27 -9.34 -7.62
CA GLY A 99 19.70 -8.83 -6.31
C GLY A 99 18.77 -7.76 -5.75
N LEU A 100 18.41 -6.75 -6.55
CA LEU A 100 17.45 -5.71 -6.18
C LEU A 100 16.05 -6.29 -5.91
N GLY A 101 15.59 -7.24 -6.73
CA GLY A 101 14.30 -7.90 -6.56
C GLY A 101 14.22 -8.71 -5.27
N VAL A 102 15.27 -9.47 -4.94
CA VAL A 102 15.36 -10.21 -3.68
C VAL A 102 15.41 -9.26 -2.49
N LEU A 103 16.21 -8.20 -2.57
CA LEU A 103 16.30 -7.20 -1.51
C LEU A 103 14.96 -6.49 -1.26
N GLY A 104 14.27 -6.08 -2.33
CA GLY A 104 12.91 -5.54 -2.25
C GLY A 104 11.91 -6.53 -1.67
N GLY A 105 12.00 -7.81 -2.05
CA GLY A 105 11.17 -8.88 -1.49
C GLY A 105 11.38 -9.07 0.02
N VAL A 106 12.62 -9.03 0.50
CA VAL A 106 12.94 -9.10 1.94
C VAL A 106 12.36 -7.90 2.68
N LEU A 107 12.50 -6.68 2.13
CA LEU A 107 11.91 -5.47 2.71
C LEU A 107 10.37 -5.52 2.75
N ALA A 108 9.74 -6.05 1.70
CA ALA A 108 8.29 -6.22 1.65
C ALA A 108 7.79 -7.21 2.71
N ILE A 109 8.49 -8.34 2.89
CA ILE A 109 8.18 -9.30 3.96
C ILE A 109 8.32 -8.64 5.34
N ALA A 110 9.37 -7.86 5.56
CA ALA A 110 9.58 -7.13 6.81
C ALA A 110 8.46 -6.09 7.06
N MET A 111 8.03 -5.35 6.03
CA MET A 111 6.91 -4.41 6.13
C MET A 111 5.62 -5.13 6.53
N ILE A 112 5.26 -6.21 5.82
CA ILE A 112 4.06 -7.00 6.10
C ILE A 112 4.13 -7.57 7.51
N MET A 113 5.32 -7.99 7.96
CA MET A 113 5.53 -8.43 9.32
C MET A 113 5.17 -7.35 10.35
N CYS A 114 5.68 -6.12 10.19
CA CYS A 114 5.33 -5.01 11.06
C CYS A 114 3.82 -4.69 11.05
N GLU A 115 3.18 -4.73 9.88
CA GLU A 115 1.74 -4.45 9.76
C GLU A 115 0.88 -5.50 10.49
N PHE A 116 1.26 -6.78 10.40
CA PHE A 116 0.57 -7.84 11.15
C PHE A 116 0.82 -7.77 12.66
N ASP A 117 2.02 -7.43 13.12
CA ASP A 117 2.29 -7.26 14.57
C ASP A 117 1.45 -6.12 15.14
N LEU A 118 1.32 -5.03 14.38
CA LEU A 118 0.49 -3.89 14.75
C LEU A 118 -0.99 -4.28 14.85
N ILE A 119 -1.53 -5.04 13.89
CA ILE A 119 -2.92 -5.53 13.96
C ILE A 119 -3.14 -6.46 15.15
N MET A 120 -2.17 -7.31 15.50
CA MET A 120 -2.34 -8.22 16.64
C MET A 120 -2.40 -7.46 17.98
N ARG A 121 -1.73 -6.31 18.06
CA ARG A 121 -1.68 -5.48 19.28
C ARG A 121 -2.74 -4.37 19.31
N SER A 122 -3.24 -3.95 18.14
CA SER A 122 -4.12 -2.79 17.94
C SER A 122 -5.35 -3.17 17.11
N SER A 123 -6.09 -2.19 16.59
CA SER A 123 -7.23 -2.41 15.67
C SER A 123 -6.84 -2.12 14.21
N ALA A 124 -7.55 -2.67 13.23
CA ALA A 124 -7.33 -2.37 11.82
C ALA A 124 -7.50 -0.87 11.51
N ILE A 125 -8.31 -0.15 12.31
CA ILE A 125 -8.47 1.30 12.16
C ILE A 125 -7.16 2.04 12.47
N ILE A 126 -6.43 1.62 13.50
CA ILE A 126 -5.12 2.19 13.84
C ILE A 126 -4.10 1.89 12.72
N LEU A 127 -4.13 0.67 12.18
CA LEU A 127 -3.30 0.32 11.02
C LEU A 127 -3.61 1.21 9.81
N MET A 128 -4.90 1.45 9.51
CA MET A 128 -5.31 2.28 8.37
C MET A 128 -4.81 3.73 8.52
N ILE A 129 -4.90 4.31 9.72
CA ILE A 129 -4.36 5.66 10.00
C ILE A 129 -2.83 5.68 9.84
N GLY A 130 -2.13 4.65 10.37
CA GLY A 130 -0.69 4.50 10.16
C GLY A 130 -0.32 4.34 8.66
N GLY A 131 -1.19 3.70 7.88
CA GLY A 131 -1.08 3.60 6.43
C GLY A 131 -1.10 4.97 5.74
N VAL A 132 -2.05 5.84 6.09
CA VAL A 132 -2.13 7.21 5.56
C VAL A 132 -0.85 7.99 5.88
N ILE A 133 -0.33 7.87 7.11
CA ILE A 133 0.93 8.52 7.48
C ILE A 133 2.11 7.98 6.65
N LYS A 134 2.18 6.65 6.45
CA LYS A 134 3.21 6.01 5.61
C LYS A 134 3.15 6.52 4.16
N GLU A 135 1.96 6.65 3.61
CA GLU A 135 1.72 7.17 2.26
C GLU A 135 2.15 8.64 2.16
N MET A 136 1.78 9.48 3.14
CA MET A 136 2.21 10.88 3.21
C MET A 136 3.74 11.04 3.25
N ILE A 137 4.42 10.24 4.05
CA ILE A 137 5.89 10.24 4.10
C ILE A 137 6.46 9.86 2.74
N THR A 138 5.87 8.87 2.08
CA THR A 138 6.31 8.42 0.75
C THR A 138 6.13 9.51 -0.30
N ILE A 139 5.00 10.24 -0.28
CA ILE A 139 4.76 11.39 -1.18
C ILE A 139 5.79 12.49 -0.91
N MET A 140 6.00 12.87 0.35
CA MET A 140 6.96 13.91 0.73
C MET A 140 8.39 13.54 0.29
N LEU A 141 8.81 12.31 0.55
CA LEU A 141 10.12 11.81 0.09
C LEU A 141 10.22 11.81 -1.43
N GLY A 142 9.16 11.38 -2.13
CA GLY A 142 9.11 11.40 -3.59
C GLY A 142 9.33 12.80 -4.16
N VAL A 143 8.65 13.81 -3.60
CA VAL A 143 8.81 15.21 -4.00
C VAL A 143 10.22 15.73 -3.75
N ILE A 144 10.80 15.43 -2.58
CA ILE A 144 12.15 15.88 -2.22
C ILE A 144 13.19 15.25 -3.15
N ILE A 145 13.05 13.96 -3.47
CA ILE A 145 14.01 13.20 -4.29
C ILE A 145 13.89 13.58 -5.77
N ASN A 146 12.66 13.70 -6.29
CA ASN A 146 12.43 14.02 -7.70
C ASN A 146 12.53 15.53 -8.01
N HIS A 147 12.64 16.38 -6.98
CA HIS A 147 12.64 17.84 -7.11
C HIS A 147 11.42 18.38 -7.90
N ASP A 148 10.27 17.72 -7.75
CA ASP A 148 9.05 18.10 -8.46
C ASP A 148 8.44 19.40 -7.89
N SER A 149 7.93 20.24 -8.80
CA SER A 149 7.29 21.51 -8.44
C SER A 149 5.87 21.26 -7.96
N LEU A 150 5.67 21.21 -6.64
CA LEU A 150 4.33 21.10 -6.06
C LEU A 150 3.53 22.39 -6.28
N ASN A 151 2.32 22.23 -6.82
CA ASN A 151 1.34 23.30 -6.85
C ASN A 151 0.94 23.69 -5.41
N LYS A 152 0.65 24.97 -5.17
CA LYS A 152 0.29 25.49 -3.83
C LYS A 152 -0.94 24.79 -3.25
N ILE A 153 -1.86 24.36 -4.11
CA ILE A 153 -3.08 23.61 -3.74
C ILE A 153 -2.73 22.20 -3.24
N ASN A 154 -1.81 21.50 -3.93
CA ASN A 154 -1.40 20.15 -3.54
C ASN A 154 -0.63 20.16 -2.20
N SER A 155 0.27 21.13 -2.01
CA SER A 155 0.96 21.33 -0.73
C SER A 155 -0.02 21.63 0.42
N GLY A 156 -1.07 22.43 0.16
CA GLY A 156 -2.14 22.68 1.12
C GLY A 156 -2.95 21.43 1.46
N GLY A 157 -3.26 20.58 0.48
CA GLY A 157 -3.93 19.30 0.68
C GLY A 157 -3.14 18.37 1.60
N CYS A 158 -1.83 18.20 1.34
CA CYS A 158 -0.95 17.43 2.22
C CYS A 158 -0.93 17.98 3.66
N ALA A 159 -0.91 19.30 3.85
CA ALA A 159 -0.94 19.90 5.19
C ALA A 159 -2.25 19.56 5.93
N ILE A 160 -3.40 19.61 5.25
CA ILE A 160 -4.70 19.27 5.82
C ILE A 160 -4.74 17.79 6.25
N VAL A 161 -4.19 16.88 5.43
CA VAL A 161 -4.08 15.47 5.80
C VAL A 161 -3.21 15.27 7.04
N PHE A 162 -2.11 16.01 7.16
CA PHE A 162 -1.25 15.96 8.36
C PHE A 162 -1.91 16.45 9.65
N PHE A 163 -2.87 17.38 9.55
CA PHE A 163 -3.58 17.92 10.71
C PHE A 163 -4.78 17.06 11.15
N GLY A 164 -5.30 16.20 10.27
CA GLY A 164 -6.43 15.31 10.55
C GLY A 164 -6.03 14.09 11.36
#